data_AF-A0A9D9GFZ8-F1
#
_entry.id   AF-A0A9D9GFZ8-F1
#
_cell.length_a   1.000
_cell.length_b   1.000
_cell.length_c   1.000
_cell.angle_alpha   90.00
_cell.angle_beta   90.00
_cell.angle_gamma   90.00
#
_symmetry.space_group_name_H-M   'P 1'
#
loop_
_entity.id
_entity.type
_entity.pdbx_description
1 polymer ?
#
loop_
_entity_poly.entity_id
_entity_poly.type
_entity_poly.pdbx_seq_one_letter_code
_entity_poly.pdbx_strand_id
1 'polypeptide(L)'
;IMRVYCEEKPLNYIFSVFGIIDLISTLPTYISLITPSAHSLAVIRIFRIIRIFRIFRLFYFLSEGEALINAFRDSSKKLIVFFSLVVLVVISLGALMYIVESDEEGTAFYNIPVSIYWAVVTMTTVGYGDIAPITTMGRIISTFVMLLGYIVIAVPTGVVSSSMLEGYEKSKAKTCKNCGEKTNRSDSLFCKHCGKRL
;
A
#
# COMPACT_ATOMS: atom_id res chain seq x y z
N ILE A 1 23.84 -20.24 -0.86
CA ILE A 1 24.65 -21.38 -0.36
C ILE A 1 24.21 -21.77 1.05
N MET A 2 24.42 -20.95 2.09
CA MET A 2 23.97 -21.28 3.46
C MET A 2 22.47 -21.62 3.56
N ARG A 3 21.60 -20.86 2.88
CA ARG A 3 20.15 -21.15 2.82
C ARG A 3 19.81 -22.50 2.17
N VAL A 4 20.57 -22.92 1.15
CA VAL A 4 20.35 -24.20 0.46
C VAL A 4 20.81 -25.37 1.35
N TYR A 5 21.82 -25.16 2.20
CA TYR A 5 22.31 -26.15 3.16
C TYR A 5 21.42 -26.33 4.39
N CYS A 6 20.67 -25.30 4.79
CA CYS A 6 19.75 -25.37 5.92
C CYS A 6 18.35 -25.87 5.54
N GLU A 7 18.04 -26.01 4.25
CA GLU A 7 16.73 -26.44 3.77
C GLU A 7 16.66 -27.98 3.67
N GLU A 8 15.62 -28.61 4.21
CA GLU A 8 15.48 -30.07 4.23
C GLU A 8 15.36 -30.68 2.81
N LYS A 9 14.96 -29.90 1.80
CA LYS A 9 14.82 -30.32 0.40
C LYS A 9 15.44 -29.29 -0.58
N PRO A 10 16.77 -29.32 -0.76
CA PRO A 10 17.50 -28.28 -1.49
C PRO A 10 17.10 -28.16 -2.97
N LEU A 11 16.76 -29.28 -3.62
CA LEU A 11 16.38 -29.29 -5.04
C LEU A 11 15.02 -28.59 -5.28
N ASN A 12 14.04 -28.79 -4.39
CA ASN A 12 12.75 -28.12 -4.50
C ASN A 12 12.87 -26.60 -4.33
N TYR A 13 13.79 -26.15 -3.47
CA TYR A 13 14.05 -24.73 -3.29
C TYR A 13 14.72 -24.12 -4.53
N ILE A 14 15.72 -24.77 -5.12
CA ILE A 14 16.45 -24.26 -6.30
C ILE A 14 15.51 -24.05 -7.50
N PHE A 15 14.56 -24.97 -7.73
CA PHE A 15 13.57 -24.86 -8.81
C PHE A 15 12.31 -24.08 -8.44
N SER A 16 12.21 -23.55 -7.22
CA SER A 16 11.11 -22.65 -6.84
C SER A 16 11.26 -21.28 -7.48
N VAL A 17 10.16 -20.55 -7.63
CA VAL A 17 10.17 -19.15 -8.12
C VAL A 17 11.18 -18.30 -7.36
N PHE A 18 11.27 -18.47 -6.04
CA PHE A 18 12.20 -17.75 -5.18
C PHE A 18 13.66 -18.18 -5.36
N GLY A 19 13.92 -19.47 -5.56
CA GLY A 19 15.26 -20.01 -5.85
C GLY A 19 15.81 -19.51 -7.19
N ILE A 20 14.95 -19.44 -8.21
CA ILE A 20 15.30 -18.90 -9.53
C ILE A 20 15.64 -17.40 -9.42
N ILE A 21 14.84 -16.62 -8.71
CA ILE A 21 15.10 -15.18 -8.47
C ILE A 21 16.42 -14.99 -7.69
N ASP A 22 16.68 -15.79 -6.65
CA ASP A 22 17.90 -15.75 -5.86
C ASP A 22 19.14 -16.06 -6.73
N LEU A 23 19.06 -17.09 -7.57
CA LEU A 23 20.08 -17.49 -8.53
C LEU A 23 20.36 -16.38 -9.55
N ILE A 24 19.33 -15.91 -10.26
CA ILE A 24 19.42 -14.86 -11.28
C ILE A 24 20.00 -13.55 -10.67
N SER A 25 19.68 -13.24 -9.42
CA SER A 25 20.15 -12.03 -8.74
C SER A 25 21.62 -12.08 -8.24
N THR A 26 22.22 -13.27 -8.17
CA THR A 26 23.59 -13.49 -7.67
C THR A 26 24.56 -13.87 -8.79
N LEU A 27 24.07 -14.55 -9.83
CA LEU A 27 24.82 -15.03 -10.99
C LEU A 27 25.66 -13.96 -11.72
N PRO A 28 25.17 -12.72 -11.95
CA PRO A 28 25.99 -11.66 -12.57
C PRO A 28 27.26 -11.30 -11.79
N THR A 29 27.26 -11.50 -10.47
CA THR A 29 28.41 -11.20 -9.60
C THR A 29 29.50 -12.25 -9.75
N TYR A 30 29.12 -13.52 -9.86
CA TYR A 30 30.05 -14.63 -10.06
C TYR A 30 30.66 -14.62 -11.47
N ILE A 31 29.87 -14.31 -12.51
CA ILE A 31 30.37 -14.20 -13.88
C ILE A 31 31.40 -13.06 -14.01
N SER A 32 31.17 -11.92 -13.34
CA SER A 32 32.08 -10.77 -13.35
C SER A 32 33.42 -11.04 -12.67
N LEU A 33 33.53 -12.04 -11.79
CA LEU A 33 34.78 -12.42 -11.11
C LEU A 33 35.67 -13.32 -12.00
N ILE A 34 35.07 -14.10 -12.89
CA ILE A 34 35.77 -15.10 -13.72
C ILE A 34 36.27 -14.48 -15.04
N THR A 35 35.66 -13.39 -15.52
CA THR A 35 36.04 -12.73 -16.80
C THR A 35 36.33 -11.23 -16.63
N PRO A 36 37.48 -10.85 -16.05
CA PRO A 36 37.81 -9.45 -15.78
C PRO A 36 38.13 -8.60 -17.03
N SER A 37 38.50 -9.23 -18.15
CA SER A 37 39.27 -8.56 -19.22
C SER A 37 38.57 -8.39 -20.57
N ALA A 38 37.26 -8.64 -20.69
CA ALA A 38 36.56 -8.45 -21.95
C ALA A 38 36.01 -7.02 -22.06
N HIS A 39 36.64 -6.20 -22.91
CA HIS A 39 36.25 -4.81 -23.18
C HIS A 39 34.95 -4.69 -24.02
N SER A 40 34.38 -5.80 -24.52
CA SER A 40 33.15 -5.84 -25.33
C SER A 40 31.86 -6.10 -24.52
N LEU A 41 31.93 -6.04 -23.18
CA LEU A 41 30.86 -6.50 -22.30
C LEU A 41 29.83 -5.42 -21.91
N ALA A 42 29.34 -4.64 -22.87
CA ALA A 42 28.13 -3.84 -22.67
C ALA A 42 26.95 -4.72 -22.22
N VAL A 43 26.90 -5.95 -22.75
CA VAL A 43 25.94 -6.99 -22.38
C VAL A 43 26.05 -7.36 -20.89
N ILE A 44 27.25 -7.56 -20.32
CA ILE A 44 27.41 -7.86 -18.87
C ILE A 44 27.02 -6.67 -17.98
N ARG A 45 27.16 -5.43 -18.47
CA ARG A 45 26.62 -4.26 -17.77
C ARG A 45 25.09 -4.28 -17.72
N ILE A 46 24.40 -4.70 -18.78
CA ILE A 46 22.94 -4.90 -18.79
C ILE A 46 22.53 -6.00 -17.80
N PHE A 47 23.30 -7.08 -17.67
CA PHE A 47 23.07 -8.11 -16.64
C PHE A 47 23.19 -7.57 -15.20
N ARG A 48 23.74 -6.37 -14.95
CA ARG A 48 23.68 -5.72 -13.62
C ARG A 48 22.28 -5.20 -13.28
N ILE A 49 21.48 -4.81 -14.27
CA ILE A 49 20.08 -4.37 -14.08
C ILE A 49 19.25 -5.49 -13.47
N ILE A 50 19.60 -6.75 -13.75
CA ILE A 50 18.94 -7.93 -13.16
C ILE A 50 19.05 -7.96 -11.63
N ARG A 51 19.98 -7.21 -11.02
CA ARG A 51 19.98 -7.03 -9.56
C ARG A 51 18.74 -6.29 -9.06
N ILE A 52 17.98 -5.58 -9.90
CA ILE A 52 16.68 -5.02 -9.55
C ILE A 52 15.71 -6.12 -9.11
N PHE A 53 15.82 -7.34 -9.67
CA PHE A 53 15.03 -8.48 -9.23
C PHE A 53 15.31 -8.88 -7.78
N ARG A 54 16.39 -8.38 -7.14
CA ARG A 54 16.57 -8.51 -5.67
C ARG A 54 15.42 -7.87 -4.90
N ILE A 55 14.70 -6.92 -5.47
CA ILE A 55 13.49 -6.36 -4.86
C ILE A 55 12.42 -7.43 -4.62
N PHE A 56 12.39 -8.50 -5.42
CA PHE A 56 11.49 -9.62 -5.18
C PHE A 56 11.86 -10.44 -3.92
N ARG A 57 13.04 -10.23 -3.32
CA ARG A 57 13.30 -10.75 -1.96
C ARG A 57 12.47 -10.03 -0.91
N LEU A 58 12.03 -8.79 -1.17
CA LEU A 58 11.07 -8.09 -0.31
C LEU A 58 9.72 -8.81 -0.31
N PHE A 59 9.36 -9.55 -1.37
CA PHE A 59 8.14 -10.36 -1.37
C PHE A 59 8.17 -11.52 -0.36
N TYR A 60 9.36 -11.99 0.04
CA TYR A 60 9.46 -12.94 1.16
C TYR A 60 9.02 -12.29 2.48
N PHE A 61 9.32 -11.00 2.66
CA PHE A 61 8.79 -10.20 3.77
C PHE A 61 7.28 -9.90 3.57
N LEU A 62 6.82 -9.76 2.32
CA LEU A 62 5.39 -9.63 1.99
C LEU A 62 4.59 -10.92 2.21
N SER A 63 5.19 -12.06 2.59
CA SER A 63 4.40 -13.18 3.14
C SER A 63 3.69 -12.79 4.44
N GLU A 64 4.23 -11.83 5.21
CA GLU A 64 3.51 -11.13 6.28
C GLU A 64 2.51 -10.07 5.74
N GLY A 65 2.67 -9.67 4.48
CA GLY A 65 1.77 -8.78 3.74
C GLY A 65 0.43 -9.44 3.36
N GLU A 66 0.27 -10.75 3.51
CA GLU A 66 -1.04 -11.40 3.39
C GLU A 66 -2.05 -10.83 4.38
N ALA A 67 -1.62 -10.49 5.60
CA ALA A 67 -2.48 -9.82 6.58
C ALA A 67 -2.98 -8.46 6.09
N LEU A 68 -2.12 -7.71 5.39
CA LEU A 68 -2.46 -6.43 4.80
C LEU A 68 -3.42 -6.60 3.61
N ILE A 69 -3.15 -7.54 2.71
CA ILE A 69 -4.03 -7.84 1.56
C ILE A 69 -5.42 -8.30 2.06
N ASN A 70 -5.46 -9.15 3.07
CA ASN A 70 -6.71 -9.62 3.67
C ASN A 70 -7.45 -8.47 4.37
N ALA A 71 -6.77 -7.60 5.09
CA ALA A 71 -7.39 -6.42 5.70
C ALA A 71 -7.97 -5.46 4.65
N PHE A 72 -7.29 -5.27 3.51
CA PHE A 72 -7.80 -4.49 2.38
C PHE A 72 -9.04 -5.15 1.76
N ARG A 73 -9.03 -6.48 1.57
CA ARG A 73 -10.18 -7.22 1.05
C ARG A 73 -11.38 -7.14 1.99
N ASP A 74 -11.17 -7.29 3.29
CA ASP A 74 -12.21 -7.19 4.31
C ASP A 74 -12.77 -5.76 4.42
N SER A 75 -11.90 -4.76 4.24
CA SER A 75 -12.27 -3.34 4.25
C SER A 75 -12.80 -2.81 2.92
N SER A 76 -12.72 -3.58 1.83
CA SER A 76 -12.92 -3.10 0.46
C SER A 76 -14.26 -2.40 0.27
N LYS A 77 -15.35 -2.95 0.79
CA LYS A 77 -16.69 -2.33 0.70
C LYS A 77 -16.75 -0.98 1.41
N LYS A 78 -16.13 -0.87 2.59
CA LYS A 78 -16.07 0.39 3.38
C LYS A 78 -15.23 1.44 2.63
N LEU A 79 -14.10 1.02 2.06
CA LEU A 79 -13.21 1.89 1.28
C LEU A 79 -13.87 2.36 -0.02
N ILE A 80 -14.59 1.50 -0.73
CA ILE A 80 -15.30 1.87 -1.97
C ILE A 80 -16.35 2.96 -1.69
N VAL A 81 -17.15 2.80 -0.64
CA VAL A 81 -18.15 3.80 -0.24
C VAL A 81 -17.49 5.12 0.19
N PHE A 82 -16.35 5.03 0.87
CA PHE A 82 -15.60 6.21 1.27
C PHE A 82 -15.01 6.96 0.07
N PHE A 83 -14.33 6.26 -0.85
CA PHE A 83 -13.75 6.89 -2.03
C PHE A 83 -14.81 7.42 -3.00
N SER A 84 -15.98 6.78 -3.11
CA SER A 84 -17.08 7.34 -3.91
C SER A 84 -17.60 8.66 -3.33
N LEU A 85 -17.69 8.78 -2.00
CA LEU A 85 -18.01 10.04 -1.33
C LEU A 85 -16.94 11.11 -1.59
N VAL A 86 -15.66 10.75 -1.48
CA VAL A 86 -14.54 11.67 -1.75
C VAL A 86 -14.60 12.19 -3.19
N VAL A 87 -14.86 11.33 -4.17
CA VAL A 87 -15.01 11.74 -5.58
C VAL A 87 -16.16 12.74 -5.74
N LEU A 88 -17.31 12.50 -5.11
CA LEU A 88 -18.43 13.43 -5.16
C LEU A 88 -18.07 14.79 -4.55
N VAL A 89 -17.40 14.80 -3.40
CA VAL A 89 -16.94 16.02 -2.73
C VAL A 89 -15.96 16.78 -3.62
N VAL A 90 -14.96 16.11 -4.18
CA VAL A 90 -13.97 16.71 -5.09
C VAL A 90 -14.65 17.33 -6.32
N ILE A 91 -15.60 16.64 -6.95
CA ILE A 91 -16.35 17.17 -8.10
C ILE A 91 -17.12 18.43 -7.68
N SER A 92 -17.80 18.39 -6.53
CA SER A 92 -18.57 19.53 -6.02
C SER A 92 -17.69 20.74 -5.71
N LEU A 93 -16.52 20.53 -5.07
CA LEU A 93 -15.58 21.59 -4.73
C LEU A 93 -14.89 22.17 -5.98
N GLY A 94 -14.53 21.32 -6.94
CA GLY A 94 -13.99 21.75 -8.22
C GLY A 94 -14.99 22.61 -9.00
N ALA A 95 -16.26 22.19 -9.08
CA ALA A 95 -17.30 22.99 -9.71
C ALA A 95 -17.57 24.32 -8.97
N LEU A 96 -17.55 24.30 -7.63
CA LEU A 96 -17.70 25.51 -6.82
C LEU A 96 -16.54 26.48 -7.05
N MET A 97 -15.30 25.99 -7.10
CA MET A 97 -14.13 26.82 -7.36
C MET A 97 -14.12 27.40 -8.77
N TYR A 98 -14.58 26.62 -9.76
CA TYR A 98 -14.76 27.15 -11.11
C TYR A 98 -15.68 28.37 -11.09
N ILE A 99 -16.85 28.28 -10.44
CA ILE A 99 -17.80 29.40 -10.37
C ILE A 99 -17.22 30.62 -9.63
N VAL A 100 -16.41 30.40 -8.61
CA VAL A 100 -15.84 31.49 -7.79
C VAL A 100 -14.67 32.18 -8.48
N GLU A 101 -13.87 31.45 -9.24
CA GLU A 101 -12.62 31.94 -9.83
C GLU A 101 -12.67 32.14 -11.35
N SER A 102 -13.71 31.69 -12.07
CA SER A 102 -13.75 31.72 -13.55
C SER A 102 -13.77 33.13 -14.14
N ASP A 103 -14.33 34.08 -13.40
CA ASP A 103 -14.59 35.44 -13.90
C ASP A 103 -13.41 36.39 -13.66
N GLU A 104 -12.34 35.90 -13.04
CA GLU A 104 -11.19 36.71 -12.61
C GLU A 104 -10.04 36.65 -13.62
N GLU A 105 -9.48 37.81 -13.96
CA GLU A 105 -8.38 37.89 -14.92
C GLU A 105 -7.10 37.23 -14.38
N GLY A 106 -6.48 36.36 -15.18
CA GLY A 106 -5.25 35.66 -14.81
C GLY A 106 -5.47 34.38 -14.00
N THR A 107 -6.72 33.96 -13.79
CA THR A 107 -7.07 32.69 -13.16
C THR A 107 -6.66 31.47 -13.99
N ALA A 108 -6.20 30.42 -13.33
CA ALA A 108 -5.98 29.11 -13.96
C ALA A 108 -7.26 28.23 -13.97
N PHE A 109 -8.38 28.73 -13.45
CA PHE A 109 -9.67 28.02 -13.37
C PHE A 109 -10.54 28.24 -14.63
N TYR A 110 -10.04 27.85 -15.81
CA TYR A 110 -10.72 28.11 -17.09
C TYR A 110 -11.80 27.09 -17.49
N ASN A 111 -11.83 25.89 -16.86
CA ASN A 111 -12.92 24.93 -17.04
C ASN A 111 -13.14 24.04 -15.80
N ILE A 112 -14.27 23.35 -15.75
CA ILE A 112 -14.64 22.49 -14.61
C ILE A 112 -13.64 21.34 -14.41
N PRO A 113 -13.21 20.57 -15.44
CA PRO A 113 -12.23 19.50 -15.25
C PRO A 113 -10.90 19.95 -14.63
N VAL A 114 -10.39 21.11 -15.00
CA VAL A 114 -9.16 21.71 -14.46
C VAL A 114 -9.35 22.10 -12.99
N SER A 115 -10.52 22.63 -12.66
CA SER A 115 -10.89 22.96 -11.28
C SER A 115 -11.05 21.71 -10.40
N ILE A 116 -11.55 20.60 -10.97
CA ILE A 116 -11.59 19.29 -10.33
C ILE A 116 -10.16 18.76 -10.10
N TYR A 117 -9.27 18.90 -11.07
CA TYR A 117 -7.86 18.53 -10.91
C TYR A 117 -7.21 19.29 -9.73
N TRP A 118 -7.43 20.60 -9.64
CA TRP A 118 -6.99 21.39 -8.49
C TRP A 118 -7.55 20.86 -7.16
N ALA A 119 -8.85 20.51 -7.12
CA ALA A 119 -9.48 19.98 -5.91
C ALA A 119 -8.88 18.64 -5.49
N VAL A 120 -8.54 17.76 -6.45
CA VAL A 120 -7.82 16.50 -6.18
C VAL A 120 -6.44 16.79 -5.58
N VAL A 121 -5.61 17.60 -6.25
CA VAL A 121 -4.23 17.89 -5.83
C VAL A 121 -4.17 18.56 -4.45
N THR A 122 -5.12 19.46 -4.18
CA THR A 122 -5.22 20.17 -2.90
C THR A 122 -5.73 19.25 -1.79
N MET A 123 -6.80 18.50 -2.03
CA MET A 123 -7.38 17.59 -1.04
C MET A 123 -6.43 16.42 -0.71
N THR A 124 -5.65 15.95 -1.69
CA THR A 124 -4.63 14.91 -1.48
C THR A 124 -3.34 15.43 -0.87
N THR A 125 -3.27 16.73 -0.54
CA THR A 125 -2.10 17.40 0.06
C THR A 125 -0.84 17.40 -0.82
N VAL A 126 -0.97 17.09 -2.12
CA VAL A 126 0.15 17.11 -3.09
C VAL A 126 0.58 18.55 -3.37
N GLY A 127 -0.38 19.43 -3.68
CA GLY A 127 -0.14 20.88 -3.78
C GLY A 127 0.95 21.29 -4.78
N TYR A 128 0.85 20.90 -6.05
CA TYR A 128 1.84 21.29 -7.07
C TYR A 128 2.01 22.80 -7.24
N GLY A 129 0.96 23.58 -6.97
CA GLY A 129 0.99 25.05 -7.04
C GLY A 129 0.89 25.63 -8.46
N ASP A 130 0.58 24.78 -9.44
CA ASP A 130 0.32 25.15 -10.83
C ASP A 130 -1.03 25.85 -11.02
N ILE A 131 -2.00 25.53 -10.16
CA ILE A 131 -3.31 26.17 -10.08
C ILE A 131 -3.52 26.63 -8.64
N ALA A 132 -3.84 27.91 -8.45
CA ALA A 132 -4.08 28.48 -7.13
C ALA A 132 -5.14 29.60 -7.22
N PRO A 133 -6.05 29.70 -6.23
CA PRO A 133 -7.05 30.74 -6.23
C PRO A 133 -6.46 32.11 -5.94
N ILE A 134 -6.93 33.08 -6.69
CA ILE A 134 -6.47 34.45 -6.62
C ILE A 134 -7.43 35.24 -5.73
N THR A 135 -8.72 34.94 -5.75
CA THR A 135 -9.73 35.66 -4.97
C THR A 135 -9.66 35.37 -3.48
N THR A 136 -10.09 36.35 -2.68
CA THR A 136 -10.23 36.18 -1.23
C THR A 136 -11.19 35.05 -0.89
N MET A 137 -12.30 34.91 -1.63
CA MET A 137 -13.30 33.86 -1.39
C MET A 137 -12.75 32.47 -1.72
N GLY A 138 -12.08 32.32 -2.87
CA GLY A 138 -11.43 31.08 -3.26
C GLY A 138 -10.34 30.64 -2.29
N ARG A 139 -9.58 31.58 -1.72
CA ARG A 139 -8.60 31.28 -0.65
C ARG A 139 -9.25 30.79 0.64
N ILE A 140 -10.38 31.38 1.05
CA ILE A 140 -11.16 30.90 2.20
C ILE A 140 -11.64 29.47 1.96
N ILE A 141 -12.25 29.21 0.81
CA ILE A 141 -12.70 27.87 0.41
C ILE A 141 -11.53 26.89 0.44
N SER A 142 -10.40 27.27 -0.14
CA SER A 142 -9.20 26.44 -0.20
C SER A 142 -8.68 26.04 1.17
N THR A 143 -8.78 26.93 2.15
CA THR A 143 -8.41 26.63 3.54
C THR A 143 -9.26 25.50 4.11
N PHE A 144 -10.57 25.52 3.86
CA PHE A 144 -11.46 24.42 4.24
C PHE A 144 -11.14 23.13 3.46
N VAL A 145 -10.86 23.21 2.15
CA VAL A 145 -10.47 22.05 1.34
C VAL A 145 -9.19 21.39 1.89
N MET A 146 -8.19 22.18 2.27
CA MET A 146 -6.95 21.68 2.87
C MET A 146 -7.21 20.95 4.20
N LEU A 147 -8.11 21.46 5.05
CA LEU A 147 -8.50 20.79 6.30
C LEU A 147 -9.25 19.47 6.04
N LEU A 148 -10.16 19.46 5.06
CA LEU A 148 -10.87 18.23 4.64
C LEU A 148 -9.89 17.16 4.14
N GLY A 149 -8.80 17.56 3.48
CA GLY A 149 -7.75 16.64 3.02
C GLY A 149 -7.16 15.77 4.13
N TYR A 150 -6.94 16.32 5.32
CA TYR A 150 -6.45 15.53 6.46
C TYR A 150 -7.42 14.43 6.89
N ILE A 151 -8.72 14.71 6.87
CA ILE A 151 -9.76 13.72 7.16
C ILE A 151 -9.72 12.61 6.10
N VAL A 152 -9.51 12.98 4.83
CA VAL A 152 -9.46 12.02 3.72
C VAL A 152 -8.31 11.01 3.86
N ILE A 153 -7.16 11.45 4.37
CA ILE A 153 -5.98 10.59 4.58
C ILE A 153 -6.15 9.72 5.85
N ALA A 154 -6.75 10.27 6.91
CA ALA A 154 -6.90 9.58 8.19
C ALA A 154 -7.87 8.39 8.13
N VAL A 155 -8.97 8.50 7.38
CA VAL A 155 -10.04 7.48 7.38
C VAL A 155 -9.60 6.12 6.80
N PRO A 156 -9.00 6.03 5.60
CA PRO A 156 -8.54 4.75 5.05
C PRO A 156 -7.51 4.08 5.97
N THR A 157 -6.62 4.90 6.54
CA THR A 157 -5.59 4.43 7.49
C THR A 157 -6.24 3.82 8.72
N GLY A 158 -7.23 4.48 9.31
CA GLY A 158 -7.98 3.97 10.46
C GLY A 158 -8.77 2.69 10.14
N VAL A 159 -9.47 2.67 9.00
CA VAL A 159 -10.26 1.50 8.57
C VAL A 159 -9.35 0.28 8.35
N VAL A 160 -8.28 0.42 7.57
CA VAL A 160 -7.34 -0.68 7.31
C VAL A 160 -6.68 -1.14 8.61
N SER A 161 -6.25 -0.22 9.48
CA SER A 161 -5.66 -0.56 10.77
C SER A 161 -6.61 -1.37 11.65
N SER A 162 -7.89 -0.98 11.71
CA SER A 162 -8.90 -1.72 12.48
C SER A 162 -9.13 -3.12 11.93
N SER A 163 -9.19 -3.29 10.61
CA SER A 163 -9.35 -4.61 9.99
C SER A 163 -8.10 -5.49 10.12
N MET A 164 -6.90 -4.90 10.15
CA MET A 164 -5.67 -5.63 10.48
C MET A 164 -5.70 -6.15 11.92
N LEU A 165 -6.12 -5.34 12.89
CA LEU A 165 -6.27 -5.77 14.28
C LEU A 165 -7.30 -6.90 14.42
N GLU A 166 -8.46 -6.77 13.77
CA GLU A 166 -9.47 -7.84 13.77
C GLU A 166 -8.95 -9.14 13.13
N GLY A 167 -8.21 -9.03 12.02
CA GLY A 167 -7.58 -10.19 11.36
C GLY A 167 -6.54 -10.87 12.26
N TYR A 168 -5.76 -10.08 12.99
CA TYR A 168 -4.77 -10.58 13.95
C TYR A 168 -5.42 -11.25 15.17
N GLU A 169 -6.50 -10.71 15.72
CA GLU A 169 -7.23 -11.36 16.82
C GLU A 169 -7.86 -12.69 16.38
N LYS A 170 -8.43 -12.75 15.17
CA LYS A 170 -8.99 -13.98 14.60
C LYS A 170 -7.93 -15.06 14.40
N SER A 171 -6.70 -14.71 14.02
CA SER A 171 -5.62 -15.71 13.84
C SER A 171 -5.12 -16.28 15.16
N LYS A 172 -5.21 -15.51 16.26
CA LYS A 172 -4.89 -15.97 17.63
C LYS A 172 -6.03 -16.73 18.31
N ALA A 173 -7.20 -16.85 17.67
CA ALA A 173 -8.33 -17.54 18.26
C ALA A 173 -8.03 -19.04 18.46
N LYS A 174 -8.17 -19.52 19.70
CA LYS A 174 -7.98 -20.93 20.06
C LYS A 174 -9.32 -21.64 20.05
N THR A 175 -9.38 -22.84 19.48
CA THR A 175 -10.57 -23.70 19.54
C THR A 175 -10.43 -24.69 20.70
N CYS A 176 -11.38 -24.71 21.63
CA CYS A 176 -11.37 -25.66 22.72
C CYS A 176 -11.60 -27.09 22.20
N LYS A 177 -10.65 -28.00 22.44
CA LYS A 177 -10.75 -29.41 22.01
C LYS A 177 -11.90 -30.18 22.66
N ASN A 178 -12.39 -29.73 23.82
CA ASN A 178 -13.39 -30.48 24.58
C ASN A 178 -14.85 -30.09 24.27
N CYS A 179 -15.12 -28.80 24.01
CA CYS A 179 -16.47 -28.30 23.77
C CYS A 179 -16.64 -27.61 22.41
N GLY A 180 -15.56 -27.45 21.63
CA GLY A 180 -15.59 -26.80 20.32
C GLY A 180 -15.66 -25.26 20.36
N GLU A 181 -15.81 -24.66 21.54
CA GLU A 181 -15.93 -23.20 21.66
C GLU A 181 -14.64 -22.49 21.20
N LYS A 182 -14.79 -21.52 20.29
CA LYS A 182 -13.70 -20.63 19.87
C LYS A 182 -13.53 -19.51 20.90
N THR A 183 -12.30 -19.35 21.42
CA THR A 183 -11.94 -18.21 22.27
C THR A 183 -10.99 -17.28 21.52
N ASN A 184 -11.32 -15.99 21.47
CA ASN A 184 -10.47 -14.96 20.85
C ASN A 184 -9.39 -14.41 21.78
N ARG A 185 -9.41 -14.76 23.07
CA ARG A 185 -8.39 -14.28 24.03
C ARG A 185 -7.17 -15.20 23.99
N SER A 186 -6.08 -14.70 23.41
CA SER A 186 -4.80 -15.40 23.31
C SER A 186 -4.26 -15.91 24.65
N ASP A 187 -4.55 -15.18 25.73
CA ASP A 187 -3.98 -15.39 27.06
C ASP A 187 -4.86 -16.30 27.95
N SER A 188 -5.95 -16.84 27.39
CA SER A 188 -6.82 -17.77 28.10
C SER A 188 -6.11 -19.11 28.27
N LEU A 189 -5.83 -19.50 29.52
CA LEU A 189 -5.39 -20.86 29.87
C LEU A 189 -6.57 -21.83 29.93
N PHE A 190 -7.77 -21.34 30.25
CA PHE A 190 -8.98 -22.14 30.45
C PHE A 190 -10.12 -21.66 29.55
N CYS A 191 -10.98 -22.59 29.13
CA CYS A 191 -12.15 -22.32 28.30
C CYS A 191 -13.26 -21.66 29.12
N LYS A 192 -13.79 -20.52 28.64
CA LYS A 192 -14.90 -19.78 29.27
C LYS A 192 -16.20 -20.59 29.43
N HIS A 193 -16.43 -21.58 28.57
CA HIS A 193 -17.69 -22.34 28.54
C HIS A 193 -17.61 -23.62 29.40
N CYS A 194 -16.51 -24.38 29.30
CA CYS A 194 -16.39 -25.67 29.98
C CYS A 194 -15.35 -25.72 31.11
N GLY A 195 -14.61 -24.62 31.35
CA GLY A 195 -13.58 -24.54 32.40
C GLY A 195 -12.33 -25.38 32.16
N LYS A 196 -12.27 -26.20 31.10
CA LYS A 196 -11.09 -27.03 30.79
C LYS A 196 -9.96 -26.22 30.14
N ARG A 197 -8.72 -26.68 30.32
CA ARG A 197 -7.52 -26.07 29.74
C ARG A 197 -7.59 -26.07 28.21
N LEU A 198 -7.21 -24.94 27.59
CA LEU A 198 -7.22 -24.72 26.14
C LEU A 198 -5.95 -25.25 25.45
#